data_AF-A0A1D2RDJ5-F1
#
_entry.id   AF-A0A1D2RDJ5-F1
#
_cell.length_a   1.000
_cell.length_b   1.000
_cell.length_c   1.000
_cell.angle_alpha   90.00
_cell.angle_beta   90.00
_cell.angle_gamma   90.00
#
_symmetry.space_group_name_H-M   'P 1'
#
loop_
_entity.id
_entity.type
_entity.pdbx_description
1 polymer ?
#
loop_
_entity_poly.entity_id
_entity_poly.type
_entity_poly.pdbx_seq_one_letter_code
_entity_poly.pdbx_strand_id
1 'polypeptide(L)'
;MSNIDMLSSILKGMDEKGEKIAGLLSSYLADDQLRNLFLARLSEFQKGVLKMGQEQRLTKREQVVSEFILAHEKPFTAEEAAKALKGQYKALGHRTHAANLLNALVEKGVLGRYKVGYHYYYTTPKEAVMQILAQREEIPGKCSPTEISKSIGMPLEKVLEVLKELIPDR
;
A
#
# COMPACT_ATOMS: atom_id res chain seq x y z
N MET A 1 -6.57 28.92 -17.30
CA MET A 1 -5.88 29.05 -16.00
C MET A 1 -4.54 28.33 -16.14
N SER A 2 -3.41 28.94 -15.79
CA SER A 2 -2.10 28.28 -15.95
C SER A 2 -1.91 27.19 -14.88
N ASN A 3 -0.99 26.25 -15.11
CA ASN A 3 -0.67 25.21 -14.11
C ASN A 3 -0.15 25.82 -12.79
N ILE A 4 0.48 26.99 -12.85
CA ILE A 4 0.95 27.73 -11.67
C ILE A 4 -0.25 28.27 -10.87
N ASP A 5 -1.23 28.87 -11.54
CA ASP A 5 -2.44 29.40 -10.90
C ASP A 5 -3.27 28.27 -10.25
N MET A 6 -3.34 27.11 -10.92
CA MET A 6 -4.01 25.92 -10.40
C MET A 6 -3.31 25.39 -9.15
N LEU A 7 -1.98 25.23 -9.18
CA LEU A 7 -1.20 24.81 -8.01
C LEU A 7 -1.38 25.79 -6.84
N SER A 8 -1.31 27.10 -7.11
CA SER A 8 -1.52 28.13 -6.08
C SER A 8 -2.90 28.00 -5.44
N SER A 9 -3.93 27.75 -6.23
CA SER A 9 -5.31 27.58 -5.74
C SER A 9 -5.44 26.33 -4.87
N ILE A 10 -4.82 25.21 -5.27
CA ILE A 10 -4.80 23.96 -4.49
C ILE A 10 -4.11 24.18 -3.14
N LEU A 11 -2.92 24.79 -3.14
CA LEU A 11 -2.16 25.03 -1.90
C LEU A 11 -2.93 25.93 -0.95
N LYS A 12 -3.53 27.01 -1.45
CA LYS A 12 -4.39 27.89 -0.63
C LYS A 12 -5.57 27.16 0.01
N GLY A 13 -6.13 26.17 -0.67
CA GLY A 13 -7.23 25.34 -0.15
C GLY A 13 -6.82 24.31 0.93
N MET A 14 -5.53 24.19 1.26
CA MET A 14 -5.00 23.22 2.22
C MET A 14 -4.59 23.84 3.57
N ASP A 15 -4.96 25.10 3.83
CA ASP A 15 -4.63 25.86 5.05
C ASP A 15 -3.14 25.76 5.43
N GLU A 16 -2.80 25.48 6.70
CA GLU A 16 -1.41 25.36 7.18
C GLU A 16 -0.59 24.30 6.42
N LYS A 17 -1.23 23.25 5.91
CA LYS A 17 -0.52 22.23 5.12
C LYS A 17 -0.09 22.79 3.78
N GLY A 18 -0.93 23.62 3.17
CA GLY A 18 -0.63 24.33 1.94
C GLY A 18 0.60 25.21 2.07
N GLU A 19 0.66 26.00 3.14
CA GLU A 19 1.79 26.90 3.40
C GLU A 19 3.09 26.13 3.64
N LYS A 20 3.04 25.03 4.41
CA LYS A 20 4.20 24.15 4.63
C LYS A 20 4.72 23.56 3.31
N ILE A 21 3.83 23.09 2.43
CA ILE A 21 4.20 22.55 1.13
C ILE A 21 4.79 23.66 0.24
N ALA A 22 4.17 24.84 0.20
CA ALA A 22 4.65 25.98 -0.57
C ALA A 22 6.06 26.41 -0.13
N GLY A 23 6.30 26.46 1.18
CA GLY A 23 7.62 26.77 1.74
C GLY A 23 8.70 25.76 1.36
N LEU A 24 8.38 24.45 1.41
CA LEU A 24 9.30 23.39 0.98
C LEU A 24 9.60 23.44 -0.52
N LEU A 25 8.57 23.63 -1.36
CA LEU A 25 8.76 23.77 -2.80
C LEU A 25 9.62 24.99 -3.11
N SER A 26 9.34 26.12 -2.46
CA SER A 26 10.11 27.35 -2.66
C SER A 26 11.58 27.18 -2.28
N SER A 27 11.86 26.51 -1.15
CA SER A 27 13.25 26.26 -0.72
C SER A 27 14.00 25.31 -1.65
N TYR A 28 13.34 24.26 -2.16
CA TYR A 28 13.95 23.35 -3.12
C TYR A 28 14.17 23.99 -4.50
N LEU A 29 13.30 24.90 -4.93
CA LEU A 29 13.39 25.52 -6.25
C LEU A 29 14.32 26.76 -6.30
N ALA A 30 14.54 27.42 -5.15
CA ALA A 30 15.38 28.61 -5.04
C ALA A 30 16.88 28.33 -5.24
N ASP A 31 17.34 27.12 -4.91
CA ASP A 31 18.71 26.68 -5.11
C ASP A 31 18.82 25.77 -6.35
N ASP A 32 19.78 26.05 -7.24
CA ASP A 32 19.92 25.34 -8.52
C ASP A 32 20.26 23.85 -8.34
N GLN A 33 21.06 23.49 -7.34
CA GLN A 33 21.43 22.10 -7.07
C GLN A 33 20.26 21.33 -6.47
N LEU A 34 19.57 21.91 -5.49
CA LEU A 34 18.36 21.33 -4.90
C LEU A 34 17.24 21.23 -5.93
N ARG A 35 17.10 22.22 -6.83
CA ARG A 35 16.10 22.21 -7.90
C ARG A 35 16.32 21.04 -8.84
N ASN A 36 17.55 20.81 -9.28
CA ASN A 36 17.88 19.69 -10.16
C ASN A 36 17.61 18.34 -9.48
N LEU A 37 17.98 18.19 -8.21
CA LEU A 37 17.68 16.98 -7.43
C LEU A 37 16.17 16.77 -7.26
N PHE A 38 15.43 17.82 -6.94
CA PHE A 38 13.98 17.79 -6.78
C PHE A 38 13.30 17.37 -8.08
N LEU A 39 13.68 17.94 -9.22
CA LEU A 39 13.14 17.57 -10.53
C LEU A 39 13.42 16.10 -10.89
N ALA A 40 14.61 15.58 -10.56
CA ALA A 40 14.93 14.17 -10.76
C ALA A 40 14.02 13.26 -9.92
N ARG A 41 13.85 13.58 -8.62
CA ARG A 41 12.94 12.84 -7.73
C ARG A 41 11.47 12.98 -8.13
N LEU A 42 11.06 14.13 -8.65
CA LEU A 42 9.70 14.36 -9.13
C LEU A 42 9.39 13.49 -10.36
N SER A 43 10.37 13.30 -11.25
CA SER A 43 10.24 12.37 -12.38
C SER A 43 10.10 10.91 -11.93
N GLU A 44 10.86 10.49 -10.90
CA GLU A 44 10.71 9.17 -10.29
C GLU A 44 9.32 9.00 -9.64
N PHE A 45 8.88 10.02 -8.90
CA PHE A 45 7.55 10.06 -8.29
C PHE A 45 6.45 9.98 -9.35
N GLN A 46 6.56 10.72 -10.46
CA GLN A 46 5.61 10.66 -11.57
C GLN A 46 5.53 9.24 -12.16
N LYS A 47 6.68 8.56 -12.33
CA LYS A 47 6.69 7.14 -12.76
C LYS A 47 6.01 6.23 -11.74
N GLY A 48 6.13 6.53 -10.44
CA GLY A 48 5.42 5.83 -9.37
C GLY A 48 3.91 6.05 -9.44
N VAL A 49 3.46 7.30 -9.59
CA VAL A 49 2.05 7.66 -9.75
C VAL A 49 1.43 7.00 -10.98
N LEU A 50 2.15 6.96 -12.11
CA LEU A 50 1.68 6.27 -13.33
C LEU A 50 1.55 4.75 -13.17
N LYS A 51 2.20 4.16 -12.16
CA LYS A 51 2.06 2.75 -11.79
C LYS A 51 0.93 2.52 -10.79
N MET A 52 0.41 3.58 -10.15
CA MET A 52 -0.80 3.46 -9.31
C MET A 52 -1.96 2.97 -10.18
N GLY A 53 -2.68 1.95 -9.72
CA GLY A 53 -3.73 1.29 -10.49
C GLY A 53 -3.27 0.34 -11.60
N GLN A 54 -1.95 0.14 -11.84
CA GLN A 54 -1.50 -0.93 -12.75
C GLN A 54 -1.52 -2.29 -12.02
N GLU A 55 -2.23 -3.27 -12.58
CA GLU A 55 -2.20 -4.64 -12.08
C GLU A 55 -0.78 -5.21 -12.14
N GLN A 56 -0.29 -5.69 -11.01
CA GLN A 56 1.01 -6.35 -10.95
C GLN A 56 0.95 -7.68 -11.71
N ARG A 57 1.97 -7.93 -12.55
CA ARG A 57 2.12 -9.24 -13.19
C ARG A 57 2.43 -10.30 -12.14
N LEU A 58 1.47 -11.20 -11.95
CA LEU A 58 1.64 -12.38 -11.13
C LEU A 58 2.16 -13.54 -11.96
N THR A 59 3.05 -14.32 -11.37
CA THR A 59 3.35 -15.66 -11.86
C THR A 59 2.12 -16.56 -11.69
N LYS A 60 2.02 -17.64 -12.46
CA LYS A 60 0.93 -18.63 -12.31
C LYS A 60 0.79 -19.13 -10.86
N ARG A 61 1.92 -19.29 -10.15
CA ARG A 61 1.95 -19.75 -8.77
C ARG A 61 1.41 -18.71 -7.80
N GLU A 62 1.81 -17.45 -7.98
CA GLU A 62 1.28 -16.32 -7.20
C GLU A 62 -0.22 -16.16 -7.42
N GLN A 63 -0.66 -16.27 -8.67
CA GLN A 63 -2.07 -16.17 -9.04
C GLN A 63 -2.90 -17.24 -8.32
N VAL A 64 -2.55 -18.53 -8.44
CA VAL A 64 -3.28 -19.62 -7.78
C VAL A 64 -3.33 -19.46 -6.26
N VAL A 65 -2.22 -19.02 -5.64
CA VAL A 65 -2.20 -18.79 -4.20
C VAL A 65 -3.04 -17.59 -3.79
N SER A 66 -2.98 -16.49 -4.55
CA SER A 66 -3.80 -15.32 -4.28
C SER A 66 -5.29 -15.62 -4.43
N GLU A 67 -5.69 -16.32 -5.50
CA GLU A 67 -7.06 -16.76 -5.73
C GLU A 67 -7.53 -17.68 -4.61
N PHE A 68 -6.69 -18.62 -4.17
CA PHE A 68 -7.00 -19.48 -3.04
C PHE A 68 -7.28 -18.67 -1.76
N ILE A 69 -6.41 -17.73 -1.39
CA ILE A 69 -6.60 -16.94 -0.17
C ILE A 69 -7.82 -16.03 -0.28
N LEU A 70 -7.99 -15.36 -1.43
CA LEU A 70 -9.09 -14.40 -1.65
C LEU A 70 -10.46 -15.09 -1.80
N ALA A 71 -10.50 -16.33 -2.27
CA ALA A 71 -11.75 -17.10 -2.35
C ALA A 71 -12.26 -17.57 -1.00
N HIS A 72 -11.43 -17.55 0.04
CA HIS A 72 -11.81 -17.91 1.39
C HIS A 72 -12.08 -16.64 2.19
N GLU A 73 -13.29 -16.49 2.73
CA GLU A 73 -13.70 -15.36 3.58
C GLU A 73 -13.06 -15.38 4.97
N LYS A 74 -11.88 -16.00 5.12
CA LYS A 74 -11.13 -16.05 6.38
C LYS A 74 -9.64 -15.76 6.16
N PRO A 75 -8.99 -15.04 7.08
CA PRO A 75 -7.54 -14.88 7.08
C PRO A 75 -6.80 -16.19 7.33
N PHE A 76 -5.62 -16.35 6.74
CA PHE A 76 -4.76 -17.54 6.91
C PHE A 76 -3.42 -17.18 7.50
N THR A 77 -2.89 -18.02 8.37
CA THR A 77 -1.46 -18.05 8.69
C THR A 77 -0.68 -18.75 7.56
N ALA A 78 0.64 -18.51 7.49
CA ALA A 78 1.50 -19.21 6.54
C ALA A 78 1.49 -20.75 6.71
N GLU A 79 1.22 -21.23 7.93
CA GLU A 79 1.12 -22.67 8.21
C GLU A 79 -0.19 -23.26 7.68
N GLU A 80 -1.32 -22.58 7.89
CA GLU A 80 -2.61 -23.00 7.36
C GLU A 80 -2.62 -22.97 5.83
N ALA A 81 -2.07 -21.91 5.24
CA ALA A 81 -1.89 -21.81 3.79
C ALA A 81 -1.01 -22.95 3.27
N ALA A 82 0.12 -23.26 3.92
CA ALA A 82 0.99 -24.37 3.53
C ALA A 82 0.27 -25.73 3.58
N LYS A 83 -0.54 -25.98 4.63
CA LYS A 83 -1.33 -27.21 4.76
C LYS A 83 -2.37 -27.33 3.65
N ALA A 84 -3.08 -26.24 3.34
CA ALA A 84 -4.11 -26.24 2.31
C ALA A 84 -3.54 -26.37 0.88
N LEU A 85 -2.39 -25.75 0.62
CA LEU A 85 -1.77 -25.71 -0.71
C LEU A 85 -0.85 -26.92 -1.01
N LYS A 86 -0.57 -27.75 0.01
CA LYS A 86 0.30 -28.93 -0.10
C LYS A 86 -0.07 -29.87 -1.24
N GLY A 87 -1.37 -30.01 -1.52
CA GLY A 87 -1.89 -30.87 -2.59
C GLY A 87 -1.74 -30.29 -4.01
N GLN A 88 -1.69 -28.96 -4.14
CA GLN A 88 -1.59 -28.29 -5.45
C GLN A 88 -0.14 -28.01 -5.85
N TYR A 89 0.74 -27.73 -4.87
CA TYR A 89 2.16 -27.53 -5.11
C TYR A 89 2.99 -28.16 -4.00
N LYS A 90 3.70 -29.24 -4.31
CA LYS A 90 4.55 -29.98 -3.35
C LYS A 90 5.53 -29.09 -2.60
N ALA A 91 6.09 -28.08 -3.28
CA ALA A 91 7.02 -27.10 -2.70
C ALA A 91 6.36 -26.04 -1.80
N LEU A 92 5.03 -25.82 -1.86
CA LEU A 92 4.30 -24.95 -0.93
C LEU A 92 3.91 -25.64 0.38
N GLY A 93 4.12 -26.95 0.48
CA GLY A 93 3.89 -27.70 1.72
C GLY A 93 4.84 -27.30 2.87
N HIS A 94 5.91 -26.57 2.60
CA HIS A 94 6.81 -26.02 3.62
C HIS A 94 6.38 -24.60 4.01
N ARG A 95 6.20 -24.38 5.32
CA ARG A 95 5.80 -23.08 5.89
C ARG A 95 6.65 -21.91 5.40
N THR A 96 7.97 -22.08 5.30
CA THR A 96 8.87 -21.00 4.85
C THR A 96 8.63 -20.61 3.39
N HIS A 97 8.36 -21.58 2.51
CA HIS A 97 8.05 -21.30 1.11
C HIS A 97 6.69 -20.63 0.95
N ALA A 98 5.68 -21.07 1.72
CA ALA A 98 4.38 -20.41 1.75
C ALA A 98 4.51 -18.97 2.27
N ALA A 99 5.24 -18.74 3.37
CA ALA A 99 5.47 -17.42 3.93
C ALA A 99 6.15 -16.48 2.94
N ASN A 100 7.21 -16.93 2.24
CA ASN A 100 7.90 -16.11 1.25
C ASN A 100 6.98 -15.71 0.08
N LEU A 101 6.16 -16.65 -0.40
CA LEU A 101 5.22 -16.37 -1.48
C LEU A 101 4.11 -15.41 -1.04
N LEU A 102 3.57 -15.60 0.16
CA LEU A 102 2.54 -14.72 0.72
C LEU A 102 3.09 -13.32 0.99
N ASN A 103 4.32 -13.20 1.51
CA ASN A 103 4.97 -11.90 1.68
C ASN A 103 5.21 -11.21 0.34
N ALA A 104 5.63 -11.93 -0.69
CA ALA A 104 5.76 -11.37 -2.03
C ALA A 104 4.40 -10.83 -2.53
N LEU A 105 3.30 -11.58 -2.34
CA LEU A 105 1.95 -11.10 -2.69
C LEU A 105 1.53 -9.85 -1.92
N VAL A 106 1.98 -9.69 -0.67
CA VAL A 106 1.75 -8.48 0.14
C VAL A 106 2.57 -7.30 -0.36
N GLU A 107 3.85 -7.50 -0.66
CA GLU A 107 4.73 -6.50 -1.26
C GLU A 107 4.22 -6.04 -2.64
N LYS A 108 3.49 -6.91 -3.33
CA LYS A 108 2.80 -6.58 -4.60
C LYS A 108 1.44 -5.90 -4.43
N GLY A 109 0.92 -5.81 -3.20
CA GLY A 109 -0.40 -5.24 -2.89
C GLY A 109 -1.59 -6.11 -3.30
N VAL A 110 -1.35 -7.40 -3.60
CA VAL A 110 -2.42 -8.35 -3.95
C VAL A 110 -3.09 -8.90 -2.69
N LEU A 111 -2.31 -9.15 -1.65
CA LEU A 111 -2.80 -9.54 -0.34
C LEU A 111 -2.48 -8.45 0.69
N GLY A 112 -3.30 -8.40 1.74
CA GLY A 112 -3.01 -7.70 2.97
C GLY A 112 -2.44 -8.66 4.02
N ARG A 113 -1.73 -8.09 5.00
CA ARG A 113 -1.23 -8.85 6.15
C ARG A 113 -1.40 -8.03 7.43
N TYR A 114 -1.77 -8.70 8.52
CA TYR A 114 -1.79 -8.09 9.85
C TYR A 114 -1.28 -9.08 10.90
N LYS A 115 -0.92 -8.57 12.07
CA LYS A 115 -0.36 -9.36 13.16
C LYS A 115 -1.35 -9.42 14.32
N VAL A 116 -1.54 -10.61 14.89
CA VAL A 116 -2.29 -10.82 16.14
C VAL A 116 -1.46 -11.75 17.03
N GLY A 117 -1.06 -11.25 18.21
CA GLY A 117 -0.11 -11.94 19.07
C GLY A 117 1.22 -12.21 18.35
N TYR A 118 1.59 -13.49 18.24
CA TYR A 118 2.81 -13.93 17.54
C TYR A 118 2.58 -14.38 16.09
N HIS A 119 1.35 -14.30 15.59
CA HIS A 119 0.97 -14.82 14.28
C HIS A 119 0.71 -13.71 13.28
N TYR A 120 1.19 -13.94 12.04
CA TYR A 120 0.83 -13.13 10.89
C TYR A 120 -0.28 -13.82 10.11
N TYR A 121 -1.31 -13.04 9.80
CA TYR A 121 -2.46 -13.44 9.02
C TYR A 121 -2.44 -12.73 7.68
N TYR A 122 -2.73 -13.47 6.61
CA TYR A 122 -2.80 -13.00 5.24
C TYR A 122 -4.27 -13.03 4.80
N THR A 123 -4.74 -11.93 4.23
CA THR A 123 -6.14 -11.74 3.83
C THR A 123 -6.22 -10.71 2.68
N THR A 124 -7.41 -10.21 2.37
CA THR A 124 -7.63 -9.10 1.45
C THR A 124 -6.91 -7.83 1.90
N PRO A 125 -6.44 -6.96 0.98
CA PRO A 125 -5.92 -5.64 1.33
C PRO A 125 -6.87 -4.82 2.22
N LYS A 126 -8.17 -4.85 1.90
CA LYS A 126 -9.21 -4.13 2.63
C LYS A 126 -9.30 -4.56 4.09
N GLU A 127 -9.41 -5.86 4.33
CA GLU A 127 -9.51 -6.38 5.69
C GLU A 127 -8.23 -6.11 6.49
N ALA A 128 -7.05 -6.26 5.90
CA ALA A 128 -5.80 -5.96 6.60
C ALA A 128 -5.69 -4.48 7.03
N VAL A 129 -6.11 -3.54 6.17
CA VAL A 129 -6.17 -2.11 6.51
C VAL A 129 -7.18 -1.87 7.63
N MET A 130 -8.38 -2.45 7.53
CA MET A 130 -9.40 -2.34 8.59
C MET A 130 -8.91 -2.87 9.94
N GLN A 131 -8.20 -4.02 9.95
CA GLN A 131 -7.64 -4.60 11.17
C GLN A 131 -6.60 -3.69 11.80
N ILE A 132 -5.70 -3.08 11.01
CA ILE A 132 -4.71 -2.13 11.55
C ILE A 132 -5.37 -0.85 12.07
N LEU A 133 -6.37 -0.32 11.36
CA LEU A 133 -7.12 0.84 11.84
C LEU A 133 -7.80 0.54 13.18
N ALA A 134 -8.44 -0.64 13.31
CA ALA A 134 -9.04 -1.08 14.56
C ALA A 134 -8.02 -1.24 15.70
N GLN A 135 -6.86 -1.85 15.42
CA GLN A 135 -5.79 -2.01 16.41
C GLN A 135 -5.20 -0.68 16.89
N ARG A 136 -5.29 0.37 16.08
CA ARG A 136 -4.77 1.71 16.37
C ARG A 136 -5.85 2.69 16.82
N GLU A 137 -7.11 2.26 16.85
CA GLU A 137 -8.26 3.14 17.11
C GLU A 137 -8.33 4.34 16.15
N GLU A 138 -7.87 4.14 14.91
CA GLU A 138 -7.86 5.15 13.84
C GLU A 138 -9.05 4.97 12.88
N ILE A 139 -9.43 6.04 12.17
CA ILE A 139 -10.42 5.99 11.08
C ILE A 139 -9.76 6.31 9.73
N PRO A 140 -10.29 5.82 8.59
CA PRO A 140 -9.65 5.98 7.28
C PRO A 140 -9.29 7.42 6.89
N GLY A 141 -10.09 8.40 7.31
CA GLY A 141 -9.85 9.83 7.04
C GLY A 141 -8.92 10.54 8.04
N LYS A 142 -8.52 9.87 9.12
CA LYS A 142 -7.67 10.42 10.20
C LYS A 142 -6.65 9.37 10.66
N CYS A 143 -5.86 8.88 9.72
CA CYS A 143 -4.78 7.93 9.98
C CYS A 143 -3.50 8.36 9.25
N SER A 144 -2.40 7.65 9.50
CA SER A 144 -1.16 7.80 8.74
C SER A 144 -0.99 6.66 7.72
N PRO A 145 -1.31 6.88 6.42
CA PRO A 145 -1.19 5.82 5.40
C PRO A 145 0.21 5.25 5.28
N THR A 146 1.24 6.06 5.51
CA THR A 146 2.65 5.64 5.48
C THR A 146 2.99 4.69 6.62
N GLU A 147 2.49 4.94 7.83
CA GLU A 147 2.69 4.06 8.97
C GLU A 147 1.87 2.76 8.86
N ILE A 148 0.68 2.83 8.23
CA ILE A 148 -0.12 1.65 7.90
C ILE A 148 0.63 0.77 6.89
N SER A 149 1.09 1.35 5.78
CA SER A 149 1.87 0.68 4.74
C SER A 149 3.08 -0.06 5.32
N LYS A 150 3.87 0.59 6.18
CA LYS A 150 5.02 -0.03 6.86
C LYS A 150 4.61 -1.21 7.75
N SER A 151 3.50 -1.08 8.49
CA SER A 151 3.08 -2.10 9.46
C SER A 151 2.60 -3.37 8.79
N ILE A 152 1.88 -3.24 7.68
CA ILE A 152 1.34 -4.39 6.96
C ILE A 152 2.31 -4.91 5.89
N GLY A 153 3.25 -4.08 5.43
CA GLY A 153 4.23 -4.41 4.38
C GLY A 153 3.69 -4.24 2.96
N MET A 154 2.58 -3.53 2.80
CA MET A 154 1.89 -3.32 1.52
C MET A 154 2.32 -1.97 0.90
N PRO A 155 2.38 -1.84 -0.44
CA PRO A 155 2.67 -0.57 -1.10
C PRO A 155 1.74 0.55 -0.64
N LEU A 156 2.30 1.75 -0.46
CA LEU A 156 1.56 2.92 -0.01
C LEU A 156 0.41 3.25 -0.95
N GLU A 157 0.64 3.09 -2.24
CA GLU A 157 -0.32 3.29 -3.31
C GLU A 157 -1.58 2.45 -3.07
N LYS A 158 -1.39 1.16 -2.75
CA LYS A 158 -2.50 0.24 -2.49
C LYS A 158 -3.22 0.56 -1.19
N VAL A 159 -2.48 1.00 -0.16
CA VAL A 159 -3.09 1.49 1.08
C VAL A 159 -3.97 2.71 0.82
N LEU A 160 -3.51 3.66 0.02
CA LEU A 160 -4.28 4.85 -0.34
C LEU A 160 -5.54 4.51 -1.15
N GLU A 161 -5.44 3.58 -2.11
CA GLU A 161 -6.61 3.04 -2.84
C GLU A 161 -7.65 2.48 -1.86
N VAL A 162 -7.24 1.58 -0.96
CA VAL A 162 -8.13 0.96 0.02
C VAL A 162 -8.73 1.98 0.99
N LEU A 163 -7.94 2.92 1.50
CA LEU A 163 -8.44 3.97 2.39
C LEU A 163 -9.49 4.83 1.69
N LYS A 164 -9.30 5.14 0.41
CA LYS A 164 -10.29 5.87 -0.39
C LYS A 164 -11.60 5.10 -0.51
N GLU A 165 -11.56 3.80 -0.77
CA GLU A 165 -12.76 2.93 -0.80
C GLU A 165 -13.50 2.85 0.55
N LEU A 166 -12.80 3.07 1.67
CA LEU A 166 -13.36 3.03 3.02
C LEU A 166 -13.94 4.38 3.49
N ILE A 167 -13.65 5.48 2.80
CA ILE A 167 -14.24 6.78 3.08
C ILE A 167 -15.58 6.84 2.33
N PRO A 168 -16.73 6.88 3.02
CA PRO A 168 -18.01 6.97 2.34
C PRO A 168 -18.08 8.27 1.51
N ASP A 169 -18.48 8.14 0.25
CA ASP A 169 -18.77 9.29 -0.63
C ASP A 169 -19.75 10.21 0.11
N ARG A 170 -19.32 11.45 0.37
CA ARG A 170 -20.18 12.52 0.87
C ARG A 170 -20.82 13.25 -0.30
#